data_AF-A0A7X7L3X9-F1
#
_entry.id   AF-A0A7X7L3X9-F1
#
_cell.length_a   1.000
_cell.length_b   1.000
_cell.length_c   1.000
_cell.angle_alpha   90.00
_cell.angle_beta   90.00
_cell.angle_gamma   90.00
#
_symmetry.space_group_name_H-M   'P 1'
#
loop_
_entity.id
_entity.type
_entity.pdbx_description
1 polymer ?
#
loop_
_entity_poly.entity_id
_entity_poly.type
_entity_poly.pdbx_seq_one_letter_code
_entity_poly.pdbx_strand_id
1 'polypeptide(L)' 'MNKKLISALVSSLAWLCVFGCNKPQPELHVFTWADYIKPELVQRFEKENGCKVVIDTFDSNEAMYAKIKA' A
#
# COMPACT_ATOMS: atom_id res chain seq x y z
N MET A 1 -5.77 -24.28 -42.27
CA MET A 1 -5.52 -23.30 -41.18
C MET A 1 -5.00 -24.07 -39.96
N ASN A 2 -3.71 -23.90 -39.64
CA ASN A 2 -2.99 -24.81 -38.73
C ASN A 2 -3.31 -24.49 -37.27
N LYS A 3 -3.80 -25.51 -36.53
CA LYS A 3 -4.14 -25.40 -35.09
C LYS A 3 -2.99 -24.85 -34.23
N LYS A 4 -1.74 -25.03 -34.67
CA LYS A 4 -0.52 -24.48 -34.04
C LYS A 4 -0.37 -22.96 -34.15
N LEU A 5 -0.92 -22.34 -35.20
CA LEU A 5 -0.90 -20.88 -35.38
C LEU A 5 -1.92 -20.20 -34.44
N ILE A 6 -3.08 -20.83 -34.25
CA ILE A 6 -4.14 -20.34 -33.37
C ILE A 6 -3.71 -20.46 -31.90
N SER A 7 -3.04 -21.55 -31.50
CA SER A 7 -2.52 -21.71 -30.14
C SER A 7 -1.40 -20.73 -29.80
N ALA A 8 -0.55 -20.35 -30.78
CA ALA A 8 0.52 -19.38 -30.58
C ALA A 8 -0.02 -17.95 -30.37
N LEU A 9 -1.07 -17.57 -31.09
CA LEU A 9 -1.69 -16.24 -30.96
C LEU A 9 -2.43 -16.04 -29.63
N VAL A 10 -3.10 -17.09 -29.14
CA VAL A 10 -3.79 -17.07 -27.83
C VAL A 10 -2.79 -16.99 -26.68
N SER A 11 -1.65 -17.68 -26.81
CA SER A 11 -0.55 -17.62 -25.83
C SER A 11 0.09 -16.23 -25.75
N SER A 12 0.21 -15.50 -26.87
CA SER A 12 0.79 -14.15 -26.88
C SER A 12 -0.15 -13.07 -26.30
N LEU A 13 -1.47 -13.23 -26.46
CA LEU A 13 -2.45 -12.27 -25.94
C LEU A 13 -2.60 -12.38 -24.41
N ALA A 14 -2.40 -13.57 -23.84
CA ALA A 14 -2.41 -13.79 -22.40
C ALA A 14 -1.27 -13.08 -21.65
N TRP A 15 -0.17 -12.75 -22.34
CA TRP A 15 1.00 -12.10 -21.73
C TRP A 15 0.84 -10.57 -21.61
N LEU A 16 -0.02 -9.95 -22.43
CA LEU A 16 -0.30 -8.52 -22.34
C LEU A 16 -1.18 -8.13 -21.15
N CYS A 17 -1.96 -9.05 -20.59
CA CYS A 17 -2.89 -8.74 -19.48
C CYS A 17 -2.22 -8.74 -18.09
N VAL A 18 -0.95 -9.14 -17.98
CA VAL A 18 -0.25 -9.23 -16.69
C VAL A 18 0.44 -7.92 -16.30
N PHE A 19 0.53 -6.95 -17.20
CA PHE A 19 0.91 -5.56 -16.87
C PHE A 19 -0.28 -4.78 -16.32
N GLY A 20 -0.88 -5.31 -15.25
CA GLY A 20 -1.93 -4.62 -14.50
C GLY A 20 -1.35 -3.35 -13.88
N CYS A 21 -1.93 -2.20 -14.22
CA CYS A 21 -1.64 -0.92 -13.60
C CYS A 21 -2.05 -0.97 -12.12
N ASN A 22 -1.08 -1.16 -11.23
CA ASN A 22 -1.33 -1.17 -9.79
C ASN A 22 -1.54 0.28 -9.33
N LYS A 23 -2.76 0.64 -8.95
CA LYS A 23 -3.04 1.99 -8.45
C LYS A 23 -2.36 2.16 -7.09
N PRO A 24 -1.66 3.28 -6.83
CA PRO A 24 -1.07 3.53 -5.52
C PRO A 24 -2.18 3.55 -4.46
N GLN A 25 -2.02 2.73 -3.42
CA GLN A 25 -2.91 2.72 -2.28
C GLN A 25 -2.66 4.00 -1.47
N PRO A 26 -3.70 4.78 -1.10
CA PRO A 26 -3.52 5.96 -0.26
C PRO A 26 -2.88 5.60 1.08
N GLU A 27 -1.92 6.42 1.53
CA GLU A 27 -1.26 6.24 2.82
C GLU A 27 -1.57 7.41 3.76
N LEU A 28 -1.86 7.09 5.03
CA LEU A 28 -2.01 8.04 6.13
C LEU A 28 -0.82 7.87 7.08
N HIS A 29 0.02 8.89 7.17
CA HIS A 29 1.14 8.89 8.12
C HIS A 29 0.70 9.50 9.46
N VAL A 30 0.90 8.76 10.54
CA VAL A 30 0.56 9.16 11.91
C VAL A 30 1.83 9.21 12.74
N PHE A 31 2.09 10.38 13.32
CA PHE A 31 3.23 10.65 14.17
C PHE A 31 2.73 10.69 15.61
N THR A 32 3.14 9.74 16.45
CA THR A 32 2.56 9.57 17.79
C THR A 32 3.56 8.94 18.77
N TRP A 33 3.08 8.54 19.94
CA TRP A 33 3.86 7.88 20.99
C TRP A 33 3.63 6.38 20.98
N ALA A 34 4.56 5.61 21.56
CA ALA A 34 4.37 4.19 21.74
C ALA A 34 3.11 3.88 22.57
N ASP A 35 2.42 2.79 22.23
CA ASP A 35 1.26 2.26 22.94
C ASP A 35 0.00 3.15 23.02
N TYR A 36 -0.05 4.26 22.27
CA TYR A 36 -1.23 5.14 22.23
C TYR A 36 -2.38 4.61 21.36
N ILE A 37 -2.08 3.73 20.41
CA ILE A 37 -3.06 3.21 19.44
C ILE A 37 -3.08 1.69 19.48
N LYS A 38 -4.26 1.11 19.69
CA LYS A 38 -4.46 -0.35 19.61
C LYS A 38 -4.36 -0.80 18.14
N PRO A 39 -3.59 -1.86 17.81
CA PRO A 39 -3.46 -2.34 16.43
C PRO A 39 -4.79 -2.66 15.74
N GLU A 40 -5.77 -3.17 16.50
CA GLU A 40 -7.11 -3.47 15.97
C GLU A 40 -7.86 -2.24 15.44
N LEU A 41 -7.62 -1.06 16.03
CA LEU A 41 -8.24 0.17 15.56
C LEU A 41 -7.66 0.58 14.20
N VAL A 42 -6.34 0.40 14.02
CA VAL A 42 -5.66 0.66 12.76
C VAL A 42 -6.22 -0.25 11.67
N GLN A 43 -6.33 -1.54 11.93
CA GLN A 43 -6.87 -2.51 10.98
C GLN A 43 -8.31 -2.21 10.57
N ARG A 44 -9.18 -1.82 11.54
CA ARG A 44 -10.56 -1.40 11.25
C ARG A 44 -10.58 -0.14 10.38
N PHE A 45 -9.78 0.86 10.73
CA PHE A 45 -9.69 2.12 10.00
C PHE A 45 -9.21 1.93 8.55
N GLU A 46 -8.14 1.16 8.34
CA GLU A 46 -7.62 0.84 7.01
C GLU A 46 -8.68 0.15 6.13
N LYS A 47 -9.41 -0.81 6.71
CA LYS A 47 -10.49 -1.53 6.03
C LYS A 47 -11.65 -0.61 5.64
N GLU A 48 -12.06 0.28 6.52
CA GLU A 48 -13.18 1.19 6.30
C GLU A 48 -12.85 2.28 5.28
N ASN A 49 -11.60 2.74 5.23
CA ASN A 49 -11.18 3.89 4.43
C ASN A 49 -10.39 3.51 3.16
N GLY A 50 -10.03 2.23 2.99
CA GLY A 50 -9.30 1.77 1.81
C GLY A 50 -7.89 2.36 1.70
N CYS A 51 -7.27 2.68 2.83
CA CYS A 51 -5.93 3.26 2.91
C CYS A 51 -5.00 2.39 3.78
N LYS A 52 -3.71 2.71 3.77
CA LYS A 52 -2.71 2.12 4.65
C LYS A 52 -2.28 3.17 5.68
N VAL A 53 -2.17 2.77 6.93
CA VAL A 53 -1.72 3.65 8.02
C VAL A 53 -0.27 3.33 8.34
N VAL A 54 0.59 4.36 8.30
CA VAL A 54 2.01 4.27 8.65
C VAL A 54 2.19 5.01 9.97
N ILE A 55 2.59 4.29 11.02
CA ILE A 55 2.77 4.87 12.36
C ILE A 55 4.25 4.99 12.66
N ASP A 56 4.70 6.23 12.84
CA ASP A 56 6.00 6.55 13.41
C ASP A 56 5.81 6.91 14.89
N THR A 57 6.59 6.26 15.75
CA THR A 57 6.56 6.52 17.20
C THR A 57 7.77 7.34 17.63
N PHE A 58 7.55 8.24 18.59
CA PHE A 58 8.57 9.10 19.20
C PHE A 58 8.60 8.91 20.71
N ASP A 59 9.75 9.22 21.31
CA ASP A 59 10.05 9.14 22.74
C ASP A 59 10.18 10.53 23.40
N SER A 60 10.17 11.60 22.60
CA SER A 60 10.24 13.00 23.05
C SER A 60 9.59 13.96 22.03
N ASN A 61 9.14 15.12 22.53
CA ASN A 61 8.57 16.17 21.69
C ASN A 61 9.64 16.77 20.77
N GLU A 62 10.86 16.84 21.27
CA GLU A 62 12.03 17.36 20.58
C GLU A 62 12.38 16.49 19.37
N ALA A 63 12.39 15.17 19.52
CA ALA A 63 12.63 14.24 18.41
C ALA A 63 11.53 14.32 17.34
N MET A 64 10.26 14.40 17.76
CA MET A 64 9.13 14.59 16.84
C MET A 64 9.25 15.92 16.09
N TYR A 65 9.50 17.02 16.81
CA TYR A 65 9.64 18.35 16.25
C TYR A 65 10.80 18.45 15.25
N ALA A 66 11.95 17.85 15.58
CA ALA A 66 13.10 17.81 14.69
C ALA A 66 12.78 17.14 13.35
N LYS A 67 12.03 16.03 13.35
CA LYS A 67 11.63 15.32 12.11
C LYS A 67 10.61 16.10 11.28
N ILE A 68 9.69 16.83 11.91
CA ILE A 68 8.66 17.63 11.20
C ILE A 68 9.26 18.92 10.62
N LYS A 69 10.27 19.50 11.28
CA LYS A 69 10.89 20.76 10.86
C LYS A 69 11.92 20.58 9.73
N ALA A 70 12.55 19.41 9.65
CA ALA A 70 13.57 19.09 8.64
C ALA A 70 12.99 19.14 7.22
#